data_AF-A0A0U5NVI9-F1
#
_entry.id   AF-A0A0U5NVI9-F1
#
_cell.length_a   1.000
_cell.length_b   1.000
_cell.length_c   1.000
_cell.angle_alpha   90.00
_cell.angle_beta   90.00
_cell.angle_gamma   90.00
#
_symmetry.space_group_name_H-M   'P 1'
#
loop_
_entity.id
_entity.type
_entity.pdbx_description
1 polymer ?
#
loop_
_entity_poly.entity_id
_entity_poly.type
_entity_poly.pdbx_seq_one_letter_code
_entity_poly.pdbx_strand_id
1 'polypeptide(L)'
;MAEEYNSGCSQESCSGCAQAGTCQSKKADFGAPANAHSQVKRVIGVISGKGGVGKSLITGSLARMMREKGYTVGILDADITGPSIPKMYGVHEMAKGTEDGIFPCVAKDGTRIMSVNLLMEDEDAPVIWRGPVISGVVTQFWTDVMWGDLDYLFVDMPPGTGDVPLTVFQSLPVDGVVIVTSPQDLVRMIVKKAYNMAKQMNIPVLGVVENYSYVKCPDCGKKINVFGESHLEEIAAELEIPVLGKMPIDTKIAEAVEEEKFYETENPYLQYTEL
;
A
#
# COMPACT_ATOMS: atom_id res chain seq x y z
N MET A 1 35.81 16.72 -27.81
CA MET A 1 37.01 16.21 -27.11
C MET A 1 36.81 16.42 -25.62
N ALA A 2 37.35 15.52 -24.79
CA ALA A 2 37.04 15.20 -23.38
C ALA A 2 35.85 14.22 -23.29
N GLU A 3 36.01 12.91 -23.49
CA GLU A 3 36.78 11.87 -22.73
C GLU A 3 36.31 11.66 -21.29
N GLU A 4 36.01 10.39 -21.03
CA GLU A 4 35.34 9.75 -19.88
C GLU A 4 36.16 9.78 -18.59
N TYR A 5 35.51 9.54 -17.44
CA TYR A 5 35.97 8.51 -16.49
C TYR A 5 34.77 7.94 -15.72
N ASN A 6 34.21 6.86 -16.28
CA ASN A 6 33.35 5.93 -15.58
C ASN A 6 34.27 4.95 -14.82
N SER A 7 34.32 5.03 -13.49
CA SER A 7 35.04 4.05 -12.67
C SER A 7 34.05 3.24 -11.83
N GLY A 8 33.41 2.27 -12.47
CA GLY A 8 32.78 1.18 -11.76
C GLY A 8 33.88 0.33 -11.09
N CYS A 9 33.77 0.08 -9.78
CA CYS A 9 34.66 -0.82 -9.07
C CYS A 9 34.53 -2.25 -9.64
N SER A 10 35.63 -2.82 -10.11
CA SER A 10 35.72 -4.23 -10.47
C SER A 10 35.82 -5.12 -9.23
N GLN A 11 35.35 -6.37 -9.32
CA GLN A 11 35.34 -7.34 -8.21
C GLN A 11 36.73 -7.58 -7.57
N GLU A 12 37.82 -7.43 -8.34
CA GLU A 12 39.19 -7.58 -7.83
C GLU A 12 39.61 -6.43 -6.89
N SER A 13 38.92 -5.29 -6.93
CA SER A 13 39.19 -4.12 -6.10
C SER A 13 38.64 -4.27 -4.67
N CYS A 14 37.81 -5.29 -4.41
CA CYS A 14 37.14 -5.48 -3.12
C CYS A 14 37.97 -6.29 -2.10
N SER A 15 39.02 -6.99 -2.54
CA SER A 15 39.85 -7.86 -1.69
C SER A 15 40.78 -7.13 -0.72
N GLY A 16 41.00 -5.83 -0.91
CA GLY A 16 41.94 -5.03 -0.11
C GLY A 16 41.31 -3.99 0.81
N CYS A 17 39.97 -3.90 0.84
CA CYS A 17 39.29 -2.82 1.55
C CYS A 17 39.05 -3.18 3.03
N ALA A 18 39.63 -2.42 3.95
CA ALA A 18 39.53 -2.63 5.41
C ALA A 18 38.10 -2.47 5.99
N GLN A 19 37.11 -2.20 5.13
CA GLN A 19 35.69 -1.99 5.45
C GLN A 19 34.79 -3.05 4.79
N ALA A 20 35.33 -4.19 4.31
CA ALA A 20 34.55 -5.23 3.67
C ALA A 20 33.39 -5.78 4.55
N GLY A 21 33.48 -5.64 5.88
CA GLY A 21 32.43 -6.06 6.83
C GLY A 21 31.29 -5.05 7.05
N THR A 22 31.40 -3.81 6.57
CA THR A 22 30.39 -2.74 6.75
C THR A 22 29.64 -2.39 5.47
N CYS A 23 29.90 -3.11 4.38
CA CYS A 23 29.21 -2.92 3.11
C CYS A 23 27.82 -3.58 3.13
N GLN A 24 26.96 -3.12 4.03
CA GLN A 24 25.52 -3.20 3.79
C GLN A 24 25.26 -2.24 2.64
N SER A 25 24.74 -2.75 1.53
CA SER A 25 24.16 -1.93 0.47
C SER A 25 23.11 -1.03 1.10
N LYS A 26 23.50 0.19 1.48
CA LYS A 26 22.62 1.21 2.03
C LYS A 26 21.53 1.43 0.99
N LYS A 27 20.30 1.01 1.30
CA LYS A 27 19.10 1.55 0.66
C LYS A 27 19.21 3.07 0.76
N ALA A 28 18.81 3.77 -0.31
CA ALA A 28 18.85 5.22 -0.36
C ALA A 28 18.26 5.82 0.93
N ASP A 29 18.93 6.83 1.46
CA ASP A 29 18.58 7.52 2.70
C ASP A 29 17.26 8.28 2.44
N PHE A 30 16.13 7.59 2.59
CA PHE A 30 14.80 8.17 2.44
C PHE A 30 14.43 8.96 3.69
N GLY A 31 13.71 10.06 3.45
CA GLY A 31 13.49 11.16 4.38
C GLY A 31 12.90 10.76 5.72
N ALA A 32 13.42 11.41 6.76
CA ALA A 32 13.04 11.33 8.17
C ALA A 32 13.06 9.91 8.80
N PRO A 33 13.76 9.73 9.95
CA PRO A 33 13.67 8.48 10.68
C PRO A 33 12.23 8.25 11.15
N ALA A 34 11.80 6.99 11.21
CA ALA A 34 10.56 6.64 11.90
C ALA A 34 10.62 7.13 13.36
N ASN A 35 9.46 7.25 13.99
CA ASN A 35 9.39 7.54 15.42
C ASN A 35 10.32 6.60 16.23
N ALA A 36 10.95 7.12 17.30
CA ALA A 36 11.90 6.35 18.11
C ALA A 36 11.31 5.08 18.76
N HIS A 37 9.99 5.01 18.90
CA HIS A 37 9.25 3.85 19.40
C HIS A 37 8.76 2.91 18.29
N SER A 38 9.24 3.07 17.06
CA SER A 38 8.77 2.32 15.89
C SER A 38 9.91 1.54 15.24
N GLN A 39 9.70 0.24 15.03
CA GLN A 39 10.55 -0.59 14.19
C GLN A 39 9.67 -1.32 13.17
N VAL A 40 9.73 -0.87 11.91
CA VAL A 40 8.95 -1.45 10.81
C VAL A 40 9.88 -2.23 9.89
N LYS A 41 9.63 -3.54 9.73
CA LYS A 41 10.48 -4.41 8.89
C LYS A 41 10.21 -4.25 7.40
N ARG A 42 8.94 -4.11 7.01
CA ARG A 42 8.50 -3.96 5.61
C ARG A 42 7.43 -2.88 5.47
N VAL A 43 7.64 -1.93 4.56
CA VAL A 43 6.65 -0.92 4.17
C VAL A 43 6.15 -1.22 2.76
N ILE A 44 4.87 -1.57 2.62
CA ILE A 44 4.25 -1.95 1.35
C ILE A 44 3.25 -0.89 0.91
N GLY A 45 3.53 -0.23 -0.21
CA GLY A 45 2.60 0.74 -0.80
C GLY A 45 1.53 0.06 -1.67
N VAL A 46 0.27 0.41 -1.50
CA VAL A 46 -0.82 -0.05 -2.37
C VAL A 46 -1.26 1.11 -3.24
N ILE A 47 -1.07 1.01 -4.56
CA ILE A 47 -1.32 2.10 -5.52
C ILE A 47 -2.40 1.72 -6.53
N SER A 48 -3.11 2.72 -7.04
CA SER A 48 -4.02 2.59 -8.20
C SER A 48 -3.86 3.77 -9.14
N GLY A 49 -4.11 3.59 -10.44
CA GLY A 49 -4.04 4.75 -11.36
C GLY A 49 -5.30 5.62 -11.41
N LYS A 50 -6.39 5.21 -10.75
CA LYS A 50 -7.60 6.03 -10.56
C LYS A 50 -8.28 5.71 -9.23
N GLY A 51 -9.18 6.60 -8.81
CA GLY A 51 -10.08 6.35 -7.68
C GLY A 51 -11.19 5.34 -8.03
N GLY A 52 -11.76 4.70 -7.01
CA GLY A 52 -12.91 3.81 -7.17
C GLY A 52 -12.62 2.40 -7.69
N VAL A 53 -11.36 1.97 -7.75
CA VAL A 53 -10.99 0.56 -8.08
C VAL A 53 -11.03 -0.38 -6.86
N GLY A 54 -11.36 0.13 -5.67
CA GLY A 54 -11.33 -0.63 -4.42
C GLY A 54 -9.93 -0.84 -3.85
N LYS A 55 -9.02 0.12 -4.06
CA LYS A 55 -7.65 0.10 -3.52
C LYS A 55 -7.63 -0.14 -2.00
N SER A 56 -8.39 0.64 -1.23
CA SER A 56 -8.46 0.53 0.24
C SER A 56 -8.99 -0.84 0.69
N LEU A 57 -9.94 -1.42 -0.05
CA LEU A 57 -10.42 -2.78 0.20
C LEU A 57 -9.30 -3.81 0.03
N ILE A 58 -8.48 -3.67 -1.02
CA ILE A 58 -7.33 -4.54 -1.24
C ILE A 58 -6.24 -4.29 -0.18
N THR A 59 -5.97 -3.04 0.19
CA THR A 59 -5.05 -2.69 1.29
C THR A 59 -5.46 -3.39 2.59
N GLY A 60 -6.73 -3.27 2.97
CA GLY A 60 -7.28 -3.95 4.14
C GLY A 60 -7.19 -5.48 4.00
N SER A 61 -7.48 -6.03 2.82
CA SER A 61 -7.43 -7.48 2.57
C SER A 61 -6.00 -8.04 2.71
N LEU A 62 -5.00 -7.33 2.18
CA LEU A 62 -3.60 -7.73 2.30
C LEU A 62 -3.12 -7.67 3.75
N ALA A 63 -3.48 -6.60 4.47
CA ALA A 63 -3.18 -6.45 5.89
C ALA A 63 -3.81 -7.58 6.72
N ARG A 64 -5.09 -7.87 6.49
CA ARG A 64 -5.85 -8.94 7.13
C ARG A 64 -5.23 -10.31 6.88
N MET A 65 -4.86 -10.60 5.63
CA MET A 65 -4.16 -11.84 5.26
C MET A 65 -2.82 -12.02 6.01
N MET A 66 -2.08 -10.93 6.26
CA MET A 66 -0.84 -11.00 7.04
C MET A 66 -1.10 -11.17 8.55
N ARG A 67 -2.16 -10.55 9.09
CA ARG A 67 -2.60 -10.79 10.47
C ARG A 67 -2.99 -12.25 10.70
N GLU A 68 -3.73 -12.86 9.78
CA GLU A 68 -4.11 -14.28 9.83
C GLU A 68 -2.91 -15.23 9.91
N LYS A 69 -1.79 -14.82 9.30
CA LYS A 69 -0.53 -15.57 9.32
C LYS A 69 0.30 -15.33 10.58
N GLY A 70 -0.15 -14.46 11.48
CA GLY A 70 0.48 -14.18 12.77
C GLY A 70 1.48 -13.02 12.76
N TYR A 71 1.62 -12.28 11.66
CA TYR A 71 2.51 -11.12 11.58
C TYR A 71 1.93 -9.90 12.32
N THR A 72 2.78 -9.04 12.88
CA THR A 72 2.35 -7.71 13.37
C THR A 72 2.15 -6.75 12.21
N VAL A 73 0.95 -6.17 12.10
CA VAL A 73 0.55 -5.38 10.92
C VAL A 73 0.04 -4.00 11.32
N GLY A 74 0.46 -2.99 10.57
CA GLY A 74 -0.10 -1.65 10.57
C GLY A 74 -0.73 -1.30 9.21
N ILE A 75 -1.70 -0.40 9.22
CA ILE A 75 -2.23 0.27 8.03
C ILE A 75 -2.13 1.78 8.21
N LEU A 76 -1.43 2.44 7.30
CA LEU A 76 -1.39 3.88 7.14
C LEU A 76 -2.30 4.28 5.99
N ASP A 77 -3.43 4.88 6.31
CA ASP A 77 -4.40 5.37 5.33
C ASP A 77 -4.01 6.79 4.89
N ALA A 78 -3.47 6.88 3.67
CA ALA A 78 -3.10 8.15 3.03
C ALA A 78 -4.12 8.58 1.96
N ASP A 79 -5.20 7.80 1.73
CA ASP A 79 -6.24 8.14 0.75
C ASP A 79 -7.39 8.90 1.40
N ILE A 80 -7.15 10.18 1.61
CA ILE A 80 -8.08 11.10 2.28
C ILE A 80 -9.38 11.32 1.48
N THR A 81 -9.45 10.84 0.23
CA THR A 81 -10.61 11.03 -0.66
C THR A 81 -11.56 9.84 -0.71
N GLY A 82 -11.19 8.70 -0.11
CA GLY A 82 -11.95 7.45 -0.13
C GLY A 82 -12.69 7.14 1.16
N PRO A 83 -13.59 6.13 1.15
CA PRO A 83 -14.15 5.58 2.38
C PRO A 83 -13.02 5.02 3.27
N SER A 84 -13.07 5.33 4.57
CA SER A 84 -11.91 5.21 5.46
C SER A 84 -11.61 3.76 5.88
N ILE A 85 -10.33 3.39 5.87
CA ILE A 85 -9.85 2.13 6.46
C ILE A 85 -10.31 1.97 7.92
N PRO A 86 -10.24 3.00 8.80
CA PRO A 86 -10.73 2.88 10.17
C PRO A 86 -12.18 2.41 10.26
N LYS A 87 -13.07 2.99 9.46
CA LYS A 87 -14.49 2.63 9.46
C LYS A 87 -14.69 1.18 9.04
N MET A 88 -14.01 0.73 7.98
CA MET A 88 -14.05 -0.66 7.54
C MET A 88 -13.66 -1.65 8.66
N TYR A 89 -12.75 -1.26 9.56
CA TYR A 89 -12.32 -2.05 10.71
C TYR A 89 -13.12 -1.81 12.01
N GLY A 90 -14.16 -0.97 11.98
CA GLY A 90 -14.97 -0.63 13.16
C GLY A 90 -14.21 0.20 14.20
N VAL A 91 -13.25 1.01 13.74
CA VAL A 91 -12.44 1.91 14.57
C VAL A 91 -13.02 3.33 14.45
N HIS A 92 -13.62 3.82 15.54
CA HIS A 92 -14.25 5.15 15.62
C HIS A 92 -13.62 6.05 16.68
N GLU A 93 -12.65 5.54 17.43
CA GLU A 93 -11.98 6.35 18.44
C GLU A 93 -10.97 7.30 17.79
N MET A 94 -10.90 8.54 18.28
CA MET A 94 -9.86 9.46 17.85
C MET A 94 -8.48 8.98 18.31
N ALA A 95 -7.48 9.18 17.46
CA ALA A 95 -6.10 8.89 17.83
C ALA A 95 -5.65 9.79 18.98
N LYS A 96 -4.90 9.22 19.91
CA LYS A 96 -4.41 9.91 21.11
C LYS A 96 -2.93 10.21 20.96
N GLY A 97 -2.51 11.38 21.42
CA GLY A 97 -1.11 11.81 21.42
C GLY A 97 -0.53 11.98 22.81
N THR A 98 0.79 11.94 22.88
CA THR A 98 1.63 12.29 24.03
C THR A 98 2.77 13.19 23.56
N GLU A 99 3.65 13.60 24.46
CA GLU A 99 4.87 14.33 24.09
C GLU A 99 5.80 13.51 23.18
N ASP A 100 5.74 12.17 23.28
CA ASP A 100 6.61 11.25 22.52
C ASP A 100 6.06 10.91 21.11
N GLY A 101 4.80 11.25 20.84
CA GLY A 101 4.16 11.00 19.55
C GLY A 101 2.68 10.62 19.64
N ILE A 102 2.16 10.06 18.54
CA ILE A 102 0.76 9.66 18.34
C ILE A 102 0.66 8.14 18.48
N PHE A 103 -0.31 7.65 19.25
CA PHE A 103 -0.65 6.23 19.28
C PHE A 103 -1.56 5.88 18.09
N PRO A 104 -1.26 4.80 17.34
CA PRO A 104 -2.20 4.30 16.37
C PRO A 104 -3.42 3.70 17.07
N CYS A 105 -4.60 3.83 16.45
CA CYS A 105 -5.79 3.12 16.92
C CYS A 105 -5.62 1.63 16.61
N VAL A 106 -6.26 0.76 17.40
CA VAL A 106 -6.05 -0.69 17.29
C VAL A 106 -7.37 -1.38 17.00
N ALA A 107 -7.46 -2.04 15.84
CA ALA A 107 -8.62 -2.87 15.50
C ALA A 107 -8.70 -4.12 16.39
N LYS A 108 -9.85 -4.79 16.38
CA LYS A 108 -10.12 -5.98 17.21
C LYS A 108 -9.17 -7.15 16.96
N ASP A 109 -8.65 -7.31 15.74
CA ASP A 109 -7.64 -8.34 15.42
C ASP A 109 -6.20 -7.91 15.75
N GLY A 110 -6.01 -6.73 16.36
CA GLY A 110 -4.71 -6.17 16.72
C GLY A 110 -4.01 -5.39 15.60
N THR A 111 -4.66 -5.18 14.45
CA THR A 111 -4.13 -4.30 13.40
C THR A 111 -4.03 -2.86 13.89
N ARG A 112 -2.85 -2.25 13.78
CA ARG A 112 -2.63 -0.84 14.13
C ARG A 112 -3.04 0.04 12.94
N ILE A 113 -3.86 1.04 13.15
CA ILE A 113 -4.43 1.87 12.08
C ILE A 113 -4.16 3.34 12.39
N MET A 114 -3.68 4.06 11.38
CA MET A 114 -3.62 5.51 11.39
C MET A 114 -4.24 6.04 10.10
N SER A 115 -5.08 7.07 10.23
CA SER A 115 -5.74 7.78 9.15
C SER A 115 -5.96 9.21 9.57
N VAL A 116 -6.04 10.12 8.61
CA VAL A 116 -6.41 11.52 8.86
C VAL A 116 -7.79 11.62 9.52
N ASN A 117 -8.72 10.73 9.17
CA ASN A 117 -10.08 10.74 9.72
C ASN A 117 -10.09 10.51 11.24
N LEU A 118 -9.06 9.84 11.79
CA LEU A 118 -8.93 9.61 13.23
C LEU A 118 -8.46 10.85 14.01
N LEU A 119 -8.07 11.93 13.32
CA LEU A 119 -7.68 13.20 13.92
C LEU A 119 -8.79 14.26 13.85
N MET A 120 -9.89 13.97 13.16
CA MET A 120 -10.99 14.91 12.93
C MET A 120 -12.13 14.65 13.91
N GLU A 121 -12.70 15.72 14.49
CA GLU A 121 -13.87 15.61 15.37
C GLU A 121 -15.17 15.36 14.59
N ASP A 122 -15.22 15.81 13.33
CA ASP A 122 -16.36 15.66 12.42
C ASP A 122 -15.88 15.05 11.09
N GLU A 123 -16.22 13.78 10.85
CA GLU A 123 -15.85 13.03 9.66
C GLU A 123 -16.55 13.56 8.39
N ASP A 124 -17.70 14.21 8.52
CA ASP A 124 -18.50 14.73 7.39
C ASP A 124 -18.08 16.17 7.01
N ALA A 125 -17.20 16.79 7.80
CA ALA A 125 -16.72 18.14 7.52
C ALA A 125 -15.89 18.16 6.21
N PRO A 126 -16.25 18.98 5.21
CA PRO A 126 -15.52 19.05 3.96
C PRO A 126 -14.17 19.71 4.19
N VAL A 127 -13.10 18.92 4.28
CA VAL A 127 -11.74 19.44 4.38
C VAL A 127 -11.08 19.50 3.01
N ILE A 128 -10.68 20.70 2.60
CA ILE A 128 -9.96 20.91 1.33
C ILE A 128 -8.49 20.57 1.54
N TRP A 129 -8.14 19.31 1.30
CA TRP A 129 -6.76 18.85 1.36
C TRP A 129 -6.01 19.22 0.07
N ARG A 130 -5.06 20.14 0.16
CA ARG A 130 -4.11 20.41 -0.94
C ARG A 130 -2.98 19.38 -0.91
N GLY A 131 -2.47 18.98 -2.08
CA GLY A 131 -1.41 17.97 -2.21
C GLY A 131 -0.24 18.10 -1.21
N PRO A 132 0.37 19.29 -1.03
CA PRO A 132 1.44 19.48 -0.06
C PRO A 132 1.05 19.19 1.40
N VAL A 133 -0.21 19.44 1.76
CA VAL A 133 -0.72 19.14 3.11
C VAL A 133 -0.83 17.63 3.29
N ILE A 134 -1.35 16.91 2.30
CA ILE A 134 -1.46 15.45 2.32
C ILE A 134 -0.07 14.82 2.49
N SER A 135 0.89 15.24 1.67
CA SER A 135 2.26 14.76 1.75
C SER A 135 2.91 15.03 3.10
N GLY A 136 2.66 16.22 3.68
CA GLY A 136 3.14 16.59 5.00
C GLY A 136 2.56 15.69 6.09
N VAL A 137 1.26 15.40 6.03
CA VAL A 137 0.58 14.52 7.00
C VAL A 137 1.09 13.09 6.91
N VAL A 138 1.31 12.55 5.70
CA VAL A 138 1.87 11.20 5.55
C VAL A 138 3.29 11.11 6.13
N THR A 139 4.11 12.13 5.90
CA THR A 139 5.45 12.22 6.50
C THR A 139 5.35 12.30 8.02
N GLN A 140 4.41 13.10 8.54
CA GLN A 140 4.16 13.22 9.97
C GLN A 140 3.72 11.89 10.58
N PHE A 141 2.86 11.13 9.91
CA PHE A 141 2.46 9.81 10.38
C PHE A 141 3.62 8.80 10.41
N TRP A 142 4.66 8.99 9.62
CA TRP A 142 5.87 8.19 9.72
C TRP A 142 6.76 8.58 10.90
N THR A 143 6.93 9.88 11.14
CA THR A 143 7.84 10.41 12.16
C THR A 143 7.24 10.43 13.56
N ASP A 144 5.92 10.61 13.67
CA ASP A 144 5.26 10.93 14.95
C ASP A 144 4.44 9.75 15.47
N VAL A 145 4.02 8.80 14.62
CA VAL A 145 3.23 7.66 15.09
C VAL A 145 4.14 6.61 15.71
N MET A 146 3.82 6.25 16.94
CA MET A 146 4.45 5.17 17.70
C MET A 146 3.88 3.83 17.27
N TRP A 147 4.28 3.38 16.09
CA TRP A 147 3.85 2.11 15.49
C TRP A 147 4.26 0.89 16.30
N GLY A 148 5.29 0.96 17.15
CA GLY A 148 5.87 -0.21 17.81
C GLY A 148 6.59 -1.13 16.82
N ASP A 149 6.73 -2.39 17.19
CA ASP A 149 7.31 -3.42 16.31
C ASP A 149 6.26 -3.91 15.31
N LEU A 150 6.53 -3.69 14.02
CA LEU A 150 5.71 -4.15 12.89
C LEU A 150 6.53 -5.01 11.93
N ASP A 151 5.99 -6.18 11.58
CA ASP A 151 6.48 -6.96 10.44
C ASP A 151 6.09 -6.27 9.13
N TYR A 152 4.86 -5.75 9.04
CA TYR A 152 4.31 -5.11 7.86
C TYR A 152 3.60 -3.79 8.18
N LEU A 153 3.90 -2.74 7.42
CA LEU A 153 3.09 -1.52 7.34
C LEU A 153 2.57 -1.38 5.91
N PHE A 154 1.25 -1.51 5.74
CA PHE A 154 0.60 -1.25 4.46
C PHE A 154 0.22 0.22 4.37
N VAL A 155 0.56 0.86 3.25
CA VAL A 155 0.22 2.27 3.01
C VAL A 155 -0.86 2.32 1.93
N ASP A 156 -2.06 2.76 2.29
CA ASP A 156 -3.15 2.99 1.33
C ASP A 156 -2.90 4.32 0.61
N MET A 157 -2.26 4.25 -0.56
CA MET A 157 -1.76 5.44 -1.22
C MET A 157 -2.91 6.27 -1.81
N PRO A 158 -2.78 7.59 -1.98
CA PRO A 158 -3.73 8.37 -2.75
C PRO A 158 -3.90 7.82 -4.19
N PRO A 159 -5.06 7.99 -4.84
CA PRO A 159 -5.27 7.50 -6.19
C PRO A 159 -4.44 8.27 -7.22
N GLY A 160 -4.09 7.59 -8.31
CA GLY A 160 -3.40 8.16 -9.45
C GLY A 160 -1.88 7.94 -9.43
N THR A 161 -1.22 8.55 -10.41
CA THR A 161 0.25 8.53 -10.55
C THR A 161 0.77 9.97 -10.65
N GLY A 162 0.17 10.87 -9.87
CA GLY A 162 0.54 12.29 -9.80
C GLY A 162 1.55 12.56 -8.68
N ASP A 163 1.63 13.82 -8.25
CA ASP A 163 2.67 14.27 -7.31
C ASP A 163 2.50 13.71 -5.88
N VAL A 164 1.26 13.42 -5.44
CA VAL A 164 1.03 12.97 -4.05
C VAL A 164 1.59 11.56 -3.81
N PRO A 165 1.26 10.52 -4.60
CA PRO A 165 1.90 9.20 -4.43
C PRO A 165 3.43 9.23 -4.60
N LEU A 166 3.94 10.07 -5.51
CA LEU A 166 5.38 10.27 -5.69
C LEU A 166 6.03 10.86 -4.43
N THR A 167 5.39 11.84 -3.80
CA THR A 167 5.90 12.42 -2.55
C THR A 167 5.91 11.39 -1.43
N VAL A 168 4.89 10.54 -1.35
CA VAL A 168 4.86 9.44 -0.36
C VAL A 168 6.02 8.46 -0.59
N PHE A 169 6.33 8.10 -1.84
CA PHE A 169 7.52 7.29 -2.16
C PHE A 169 8.85 7.95 -1.82
N GLN A 170 8.90 9.28 -1.83
CA GLN A 170 10.09 10.04 -1.42
C GLN A 170 10.21 10.19 0.11
N SER A 171 9.08 10.07 0.82
CA SER A 171 8.99 10.35 2.26
C SER A 171 9.00 9.08 3.11
N LEU A 172 8.68 7.92 2.54
CA LEU A 172 8.64 6.65 3.25
C LEU A 172 9.64 5.67 2.64
N PRO A 173 10.28 4.79 3.45
CA PRO A 173 11.16 3.74 2.95
C PRO A 173 10.35 2.56 2.39
N VAL A 174 9.62 2.80 1.29
CA VAL A 174 8.75 1.78 0.67
C VAL A 174 9.59 0.64 0.09
N ASP A 175 9.38 -0.57 0.61
CA ASP A 175 10.11 -1.79 0.24
C ASP A 175 9.56 -2.45 -1.02
N GLY A 176 8.29 -2.21 -1.34
CA GLY A 176 7.63 -2.75 -2.51
C GLY A 176 6.22 -2.20 -2.67
N VAL A 177 5.65 -2.38 -3.86
CA VAL A 177 4.29 -1.90 -4.17
C VAL A 177 3.39 -2.97 -4.76
N VAL A 178 2.12 -2.92 -4.40
CA VAL A 178 1.03 -3.67 -5.05
C VAL A 178 0.19 -2.71 -5.87
N ILE A 179 -0.04 -3.06 -7.14
CA ILE A 179 -0.87 -2.26 -8.05
C ILE A 179 -2.30 -2.82 -8.06
N VAL A 180 -3.29 -1.95 -7.88
CA VAL A 180 -4.72 -2.28 -7.96
C VAL A 180 -5.35 -1.64 -9.19
N THR A 181 -6.09 -2.42 -9.96
CA THR A 181 -6.82 -1.99 -11.16
C THR A 181 -8.19 -2.66 -11.25
N SER A 182 -9.02 -2.27 -12.23
CA SER A 182 -10.26 -2.97 -12.56
C SER A 182 -10.39 -3.17 -14.08
N PRO A 183 -11.23 -4.11 -14.56
CA PRO A 183 -11.33 -4.39 -16.00
C PRO A 183 -11.90 -3.22 -16.83
N GLN A 184 -12.57 -2.26 -16.19
CA GLN A 184 -13.06 -1.03 -16.84
C GLN A 184 -11.95 -0.10 -17.30
N ASP A 185 -10.77 -0.21 -16.69
CA ASP A 185 -9.68 0.69 -17.00
C ASP A 185 -9.26 0.52 -18.46
N LEU A 186 -8.65 1.56 -19.03
CA LEU A 186 -7.67 1.35 -20.10
C LEU A 186 -6.49 0.57 -19.47
N VAL A 187 -6.73 -0.69 -19.09
CA VAL A 187 -6.04 -1.45 -18.02
C VAL A 187 -4.54 -1.37 -18.22
N ARG A 188 -4.12 -1.49 -19.49
CA ARG A 188 -2.72 -1.41 -19.90
C ARG A 188 -2.05 -0.09 -19.54
N MET A 189 -2.65 1.05 -19.87
CA MET A 189 -1.99 2.34 -19.72
C MET A 189 -1.82 2.71 -18.24
N ILE A 190 -2.85 2.48 -17.43
CA ILE A 190 -2.86 2.83 -16.01
C ILE A 190 -1.86 1.95 -15.23
N VAL A 191 -1.92 0.63 -15.42
CA VAL A 191 -0.99 -0.29 -14.77
C VAL A 191 0.45 0.02 -15.17
N LYS A 192 0.71 0.29 -16.46
CA LYS A 192 2.06 0.69 -16.94
C LYS A 192 2.54 1.99 -16.33
N LYS A 193 1.68 3.00 -16.16
CA LYS A 193 2.07 4.26 -15.49
C LYS A 193 2.46 4.02 -14.03
N ALA A 194 1.64 3.26 -13.29
CA ALA A 194 1.92 2.92 -11.90
C ALA A 194 3.22 2.12 -11.76
N TYR A 195 3.41 1.12 -12.63
CA TYR A 195 4.65 0.32 -12.70
C TYR A 195 5.88 1.19 -13.00
N ASN A 196 5.80 2.05 -14.02
CA ASN A 196 6.91 2.91 -14.40
C ASN A 196 7.26 3.94 -13.32
N MET A 197 6.26 4.46 -12.60
CA MET A 197 6.48 5.35 -11.45
C MET A 197 7.25 4.63 -10.33
N ALA A 198 6.83 3.41 -9.95
CA ALA A 198 7.56 2.61 -8.96
C ALA A 198 8.99 2.30 -9.41
N LYS A 199 9.17 1.92 -10.68
CA LYS A 199 10.48 1.65 -11.28
C LYS A 199 11.39 2.89 -11.29
N GLN A 200 10.87 4.07 -11.59
CA GLN A 200 11.62 5.34 -11.53
C GLN A 200 12.12 5.64 -10.11
N MET A 201 11.38 5.21 -9.09
CA MET A 201 11.74 5.34 -7.69
C MET A 201 12.61 4.18 -7.17
N ASN A 202 12.99 3.23 -8.03
CA ASN A 202 13.70 1.99 -7.67
C ASN A 202 12.96 1.13 -6.63
N ILE A 203 11.63 1.15 -6.66
CA ILE A 203 10.78 0.35 -5.78
C ILE A 203 10.27 -0.89 -6.55
N PRO A 204 10.44 -2.11 -6.01
CA PRO A 204 9.98 -3.32 -6.68
C PRO A 204 8.45 -3.40 -6.69
N VAL A 205 7.89 -3.80 -7.83
CA VAL A 205 6.46 -4.10 -7.94
C VAL A 205 6.24 -5.55 -7.54
N LEU A 206 5.60 -5.76 -6.39
CA LEU A 206 5.36 -7.08 -5.80
C LEU A 206 4.25 -7.85 -6.51
N GLY A 207 3.39 -7.13 -7.25
CA GLY A 207 2.40 -7.73 -8.13
C GLY A 207 1.22 -6.81 -8.42
N VAL A 208 0.26 -7.35 -9.14
CA VAL A 208 -0.97 -6.66 -9.54
C VAL A 208 -2.22 -7.43 -9.12
N VAL A 209 -3.21 -6.70 -8.61
CA VAL A 209 -4.55 -7.19 -8.29
C VAL A 209 -5.56 -6.51 -9.22
N GLU A 210 -6.39 -7.31 -9.87
CA GLU A 210 -7.59 -6.81 -10.56
C GLU A 210 -8.79 -7.03 -9.65
N ASN A 211 -9.46 -5.93 -9.30
CA ASN A 211 -10.69 -5.95 -8.54
C ASN A 211 -11.90 -5.77 -9.48
N TYR A 212 -13.07 -6.22 -9.04
CA TYR A 212 -14.30 -6.20 -9.83
C TYR A 212 -14.18 -6.99 -11.16
N SER A 213 -13.35 -8.03 -11.19
CA SER A 213 -13.06 -8.84 -12.38
C SER A 213 -14.32 -9.45 -13.00
N TYR A 214 -15.23 -9.94 -12.16
CA TYR A 214 -16.48 -10.56 -12.59
C TYR A 214 -17.53 -10.53 -11.47
N VAL A 215 -18.76 -10.86 -11.81
CA VAL A 215 -19.83 -11.18 -10.87
C VAL A 215 -20.17 -12.66 -11.02
N LYS A 216 -20.30 -13.38 -9.91
CA LYS A 216 -20.81 -14.76 -9.95
C LYS A 216 -22.32 -14.72 -9.81
N CYS A 217 -23.05 -15.25 -10.79
CA CYS A 217 -24.51 -15.37 -10.69
C CYS A 217 -24.86 -16.22 -9.45
N PRO A 218 -25.70 -15.72 -8.52
CA PRO A 218 -26.02 -16.45 -7.30
C PRO A 218 -26.82 -17.72 -7.59
N ASP A 219 -27.62 -17.75 -8.66
CA ASP A 219 -28.52 -18.86 -8.97
C ASP A 219 -27.83 -20.02 -9.70
N CYS A 220 -26.89 -19.71 -10.62
CA CYS A 220 -26.28 -20.71 -11.49
C CYS A 220 -24.75 -20.78 -11.43
N GLY A 221 -24.10 -19.89 -10.67
CA GLY A 221 -22.65 -19.86 -10.50
C GLY A 221 -21.85 -19.39 -11.73
N LYS A 222 -22.52 -19.04 -12.83
CA LYS A 222 -21.87 -18.51 -14.04
C LYS A 222 -21.13 -17.21 -13.71
N LYS A 223 -19.88 -17.10 -14.18
CA LYS A 223 -19.10 -15.86 -14.13
C LYS A 223 -19.59 -14.92 -15.24
N ILE A 224 -19.89 -13.69 -14.86
CA ILE A 224 -20.33 -12.62 -15.74
C ILE A 224 -19.25 -11.54 -15.69
N ASN A 225 -18.53 -11.38 -16.80
CA ASN A 225 -17.50 -10.37 -16.97
C ASN A 225 -18.18 -9.05 -17.36
N VAL A 226 -18.72 -8.34 -16.36
CA VAL A 226 -19.57 -7.14 -16.53
C VAL A 226 -18.88 -6.06 -17.38
N PHE A 227 -17.57 -5.94 -17.23
CA PHE A 227 -16.76 -4.91 -17.89
C PHE A 227 -15.94 -5.44 -19.07
N GLY A 228 -16.21 -6.66 -19.52
CA GLY A 228 -15.45 -7.34 -20.57
C GLY A 228 -14.38 -8.29 -20.04
N GLU A 229 -13.69 -8.96 -20.95
CA GLU A 229 -12.63 -9.91 -20.61
C GLU A 229 -11.45 -9.20 -19.94
N SER A 230 -10.90 -9.84 -18.92
CA SER A 230 -9.69 -9.34 -18.26
C SER A 230 -8.47 -9.57 -19.15
N HIS A 231 -7.62 -8.54 -19.24
CA HIS A 231 -6.33 -8.58 -19.93
C HIS A 231 -5.15 -8.53 -18.94
N LEU A 232 -5.40 -8.79 -17.66
CA LEU A 232 -4.42 -8.60 -16.60
C LEU A 232 -3.19 -9.50 -16.78
N GLU A 233 -3.37 -10.77 -17.15
CA GLU A 233 -2.26 -11.72 -17.33
C GLU A 233 -1.33 -11.30 -18.46
N GLU A 234 -1.90 -10.79 -19.55
CA GLU A 234 -1.10 -10.29 -20.69
C GLU A 234 -0.20 -9.13 -20.25
N ILE A 235 -0.75 -8.22 -19.45
CA ILE A 235 -0.03 -7.04 -18.93
C ILE A 235 1.02 -7.46 -17.89
N ALA A 236 0.64 -8.35 -16.99
CA ALA A 236 1.51 -8.85 -15.94
C ALA A 236 2.71 -9.61 -16.54
N ALA A 237 2.47 -10.41 -17.59
CA ALA A 237 3.53 -11.07 -18.36
C ALA A 237 4.41 -10.07 -19.11
N GLU A 238 3.83 -9.03 -19.74
CA GLU A 238 4.61 -7.97 -20.42
C GLU A 238 5.54 -7.22 -19.45
N LEU A 239 5.07 -6.99 -18.22
CA LEU A 239 5.80 -6.24 -17.18
C LEU A 239 6.65 -7.13 -16.27
N GLU A 240 6.60 -8.45 -16.47
CA GLU A 240 7.29 -9.46 -15.66
C GLU A 240 6.95 -9.36 -14.15
N ILE A 241 5.68 -9.12 -13.83
CA ILE A 241 5.16 -9.04 -12.46
C ILE A 241 4.11 -10.12 -12.20
N PRO A 242 3.95 -10.62 -10.97
CA PRO A 242 2.94 -11.63 -10.66
C PRO A 242 1.54 -11.02 -10.59
N VAL A 243 0.54 -11.82 -10.96
CA VAL A 243 -0.87 -11.56 -10.65
C VAL A 243 -1.17 -12.09 -9.26
N LEU A 244 -1.45 -11.20 -8.32
CA LEU A 244 -1.76 -11.57 -6.93
C LEU A 244 -3.23 -11.99 -6.76
N GLY A 245 -4.12 -11.55 -7.65
CA GLY A 245 -5.52 -11.94 -7.57
C GLY A 245 -6.40 -11.29 -8.62
N LYS A 246 -7.52 -11.96 -8.88
CA LYS A 246 -8.64 -11.48 -9.70
C LYS A 246 -9.91 -11.59 -8.89
N MET A 247 -10.25 -10.50 -8.21
CA MET A 247 -11.31 -10.47 -7.23
C MET A 247 -12.66 -10.15 -7.91
N PRO A 248 -13.68 -11.00 -7.73
CA PRO A 248 -15.03 -10.67 -8.15
C PRO A 248 -15.66 -9.62 -7.24
N ILE A 249 -16.83 -9.11 -7.64
CA ILE A 249 -17.72 -8.47 -6.68
C ILE A 249 -18.25 -9.58 -5.75
N ASP A 250 -17.81 -9.54 -4.49
CA ASP A 250 -18.20 -10.49 -3.45
C ASP A 250 -19.07 -9.79 -2.40
N THR A 251 -20.32 -10.23 -2.29
CA THR A 251 -21.29 -9.63 -1.37
C THR A 251 -20.93 -9.85 0.08
N LYS A 252 -20.26 -10.96 0.44
CA LYS A 252 -19.87 -11.22 1.83
C LYS A 252 -18.79 -10.26 2.30
N ILE A 253 -17.84 -9.96 1.41
CA ILE A 253 -16.79 -8.98 1.72
C ILE A 253 -17.42 -7.59 1.82
N ALA A 254 -18.34 -7.23 0.92
CA ALA A 254 -19.07 -5.97 1.00
C ALA A 254 -19.90 -5.84 2.30
N GLU A 255 -20.63 -6.89 2.68
CA GLU A 255 -21.37 -6.96 3.95
C GLU A 255 -20.45 -6.80 5.16
N ALA A 256 -19.27 -7.44 5.16
CA ALA A 256 -18.32 -7.30 6.27
C ALA A 256 -17.74 -5.88 6.39
N VAL A 257 -17.59 -5.16 5.27
CA VAL A 257 -17.21 -3.73 5.28
C VAL A 257 -18.34 -2.90 5.88
N GLU A 258 -19.59 -3.15 5.45
CA GLU A 258 -20.76 -2.40 5.89
C GLU A 258 -21.10 -2.64 7.37
N GLU A 259 -20.85 -3.86 7.86
CA GLU A 259 -20.94 -4.21 9.27
C GLU A 259 -19.71 -3.79 10.09
N GLU A 260 -18.69 -3.23 9.43
CA GLU A 260 -17.45 -2.75 10.06
C GLU A 260 -16.69 -3.88 10.79
N LYS A 261 -16.77 -5.10 10.23
CA LYS A 261 -16.18 -6.34 10.76
C LYS A 261 -15.05 -6.86 9.88
N PHE A 262 -14.34 -5.97 9.19
CA PHE A 262 -13.32 -6.40 8.25
C PHE A 262 -12.15 -7.19 8.87
N TYR A 263 -11.93 -7.01 10.18
CA TYR A 263 -10.99 -7.79 10.98
C TYR A 263 -11.35 -9.29 11.08
N GLU A 264 -12.55 -9.69 10.69
CA GLU A 264 -13.02 -11.09 10.62
C GLU A 264 -13.04 -11.64 9.18
N THR A 265 -12.79 -10.80 8.18
CA THR A 265 -12.91 -11.15 6.77
C THR A 265 -11.76 -12.03 6.30
N GLU A 266 -12.08 -13.07 5.53
CA GLU A 266 -11.12 -13.82 4.73
C GLU A 266 -11.28 -13.43 3.25
N ASN A 267 -10.17 -13.13 2.56
CA ASN A 267 -10.20 -12.86 1.12
C ASN A 267 -9.55 -14.02 0.34
N PRO A 268 -10.35 -14.97 -0.17
CA PRO A 268 -9.82 -16.17 -0.84
C PRO A 268 -9.32 -15.90 -2.27
N TYR A 269 -9.50 -14.69 -2.79
CA TYR A 269 -9.14 -14.32 -4.16
C TYR A 269 -7.71 -13.78 -4.27
N LEU A 270 -7.10 -13.45 -3.14
CA LEU A 270 -5.72 -13.00 -3.06
C LEU A 270 -4.81 -14.20 -2.78
N GLN A 271 -3.76 -14.31 -3.57
CA GLN A 271 -2.72 -15.32 -3.37
C GLN A 271 -1.72 -14.81 -2.36
N TYR A 272 -1.32 -15.69 -1.45
CA TYR A 272 -0.18 -15.42 -0.61
C TYR A 272 1.09 -15.42 -1.46
N THR A 273 1.75 -14.28 -1.50
CA THR A 273 3.16 -14.17 -1.89
C THR A 273 3.91 -13.60 -0.70
N GLU A 274 5.21 -13.90 -0.57
CA GLU A 274 6.07 -13.18 0.37
C GLU A 274 6.14 -11.72 -0.08
N LEU A 275 5.30 -10.87 0.52
CA LEU A 275 5.35 -9.41 0.37
C LEU A 275 6.51 -8.83 1.17
#